data_AF-A0A2V8E590-F1
#
_entry.id   AF-A0A2V8E590-F1
#
_cell.length_a   1.000
_cell.length_b   1.000
_cell.length_c   1.000
_cell.angle_alpha   90.00
_cell.angle_beta   90.00
_cell.angle_gamma   90.00
#
_symmetry.space_group_name_H-M   'P 1'
#
loop_
_entity.id
_entity.type
_entity.pdbx_description
1 polymer ?
#
loop_
_entity_poly.entity_id
_entity_poly.type
_entity_poly.pdbx_seq_one_letter_code
_entity_poly.pdbx_strand_id
1 'polypeptide(L)'
;MVLAGVVIVAPAARAQDSDIAAARDLYASAAYDDALALLNRLHASDRPPAEAKIIEQYRAFCLLALGRAADADKAIEAVVTAEPSYHPSDSDVSPRIRNAFADVRRRMLPVIVQQKYAQAKAAYERKEWAAAASGFSQVLVTIAD
;
A
#
# COMPACT_ATOMS: atom_id res chain seq x y z
N MET A 1 7.99 51.79 -5.38
CA MET A 1 9.08 50.89 -4.96
C MET A 1 8.48 49.53 -4.66
N VAL A 2 8.97 48.51 -5.33
CA VAL A 2 8.56 47.11 -5.29
C VAL A 2 8.98 46.47 -3.96
N LEU A 3 8.17 45.56 -3.42
CA LEU A 3 8.70 44.34 -2.78
C LEU A 3 7.66 43.22 -2.90
N ALA A 4 7.84 42.44 -3.96
CA ALA A 4 7.25 41.15 -4.17
C ALA A 4 7.85 40.15 -3.17
N GLY A 5 6.99 39.34 -2.56
CA GLY A 5 7.39 38.26 -1.68
C GLY A 5 6.37 37.12 -1.78
N VAL A 6 6.46 36.32 -2.85
CA VAL A 6 5.78 35.03 -2.92
C VAL A 6 6.84 33.96 -2.97
N VAL A 7 7.02 33.28 -1.83
CA VAL A 7 7.82 32.06 -1.71
C VAL A 7 6.95 30.91 -2.21
N ILE A 8 7.31 30.32 -3.36
CA ILE A 8 6.73 29.05 -3.82
C ILE A 8 7.76 27.97 -3.54
N VAL A 9 7.58 27.21 -2.45
CA VAL A 9 8.32 25.98 -2.19
C VAL A 9 7.47 24.81 -2.69
N ALA A 10 7.87 24.16 -3.79
CA ALA A 10 7.33 22.84 -4.17
C ALA A 10 8.23 21.98 -5.10
N PRO A 11 9.52 21.71 -4.79
CA PRO A 11 10.30 20.75 -5.58
C PRO A 11 10.17 19.28 -5.12
N ALA A 12 9.84 19.01 -3.85
CA ALA A 12 9.94 17.67 -3.27
C ALA A 12 8.91 16.67 -3.82
N ALA A 13 7.64 17.08 -3.96
CA ALA A 13 6.57 16.19 -4.43
C ALA A 13 6.81 15.70 -5.87
N ARG A 14 7.35 16.55 -6.74
CA ARG A 14 7.63 16.18 -8.15
C ARG A 14 8.77 15.17 -8.27
N ALA A 15 9.79 15.29 -7.42
CA ALA A 15 10.88 14.32 -7.39
C ALA A 15 10.41 12.94 -6.87
N GLN A 16 9.55 12.93 -5.85
CA GLN A 16 9.00 11.71 -5.26
C GLN A 16 8.13 10.90 -6.24
N ASP A 17 7.25 11.59 -6.98
CA ASP A 17 6.46 10.98 -8.06
C ASP A 17 7.35 10.43 -9.18
N SER A 18 8.43 11.14 -9.53
CA SER A 18 9.36 10.71 -10.57
C SER A 18 10.13 9.44 -10.19
N ASP A 19 10.47 9.25 -8.91
CA ASP A 19 11.13 8.03 -8.43
C ASP A 19 10.21 6.81 -8.52
N ILE A 20 8.92 6.97 -8.18
CA ILE A 20 7.94 5.88 -8.31
C ILE A 20 7.73 5.56 -9.79
N ALA A 21 7.62 6.56 -10.66
CA ALA A 21 7.53 6.34 -12.10
C ALA A 21 8.76 5.58 -12.65
N ALA A 22 9.97 5.97 -12.25
CA ALA A 22 11.20 5.27 -12.64
C ALA A 22 11.21 3.80 -12.18
N ALA A 23 10.72 3.50 -10.97
CA ALA A 23 10.58 2.13 -10.51
C ALA A 23 9.59 1.30 -11.35
N ARG A 24 8.51 1.92 -11.83
CA ARG A 24 7.53 1.28 -12.72
C ARG A 24 8.13 0.97 -14.09
N ASP A 25 8.95 1.87 -14.63
CA ASP A 25 9.64 1.67 -15.90
C ASP A 25 10.67 0.54 -15.81
N LEU A 26 11.42 0.45 -14.70
CA LEU A 26 12.31 -0.68 -14.41
C LEU A 26 11.54 -1.99 -14.30
N TYR A 27 10.38 -2.00 -13.63
CA TYR A 27 9.52 -3.19 -13.58
C TYR A 27 9.00 -3.59 -14.98
N ALA A 28 8.53 -2.63 -15.78
CA ALA A 28 8.00 -2.86 -17.12
C ALA A 28 9.07 -3.40 -18.10
N SER A 29 10.33 -3.00 -17.91
CA SER A 29 11.49 -3.51 -18.65
C SER A 29 12.05 -4.83 -18.10
N ALA A 30 11.39 -5.43 -17.10
CA ALA A 30 11.81 -6.65 -16.40
C ALA A 30 13.16 -6.53 -15.64
N ALA A 31 13.61 -5.30 -15.34
CA ALA A 31 14.75 -5.03 -14.48
C ALA A 31 14.33 -5.13 -12.99
N TYR A 32 13.88 -6.31 -12.57
CA TYR A 32 13.23 -6.51 -11.26
C TYR A 32 14.15 -6.25 -10.06
N ASP A 33 15.42 -6.59 -10.14
CA ASP A 33 16.38 -6.32 -9.07
C ASP A 33 16.62 -4.81 -8.89
N ASP A 34 16.81 -4.08 -9.99
CA ASP A 34 17.02 -2.62 -9.97
C ASP A 34 15.77 -1.88 -9.48
N ALA A 35 14.58 -2.30 -9.96
CA ALA A 35 13.30 -1.79 -9.49
C ALA A 35 13.16 -2.01 -7.97
N LEU A 36 13.44 -3.22 -7.49
CA LEU A 36 13.35 -3.57 -6.08
C LEU A 36 14.35 -2.77 -5.23
N ALA A 37 15.57 -2.57 -5.71
CA ALA A 37 16.58 -1.76 -5.03
C ALA A 37 16.13 -0.30 -4.87
N LEU A 38 15.60 0.30 -5.93
CA LEU A 38 15.01 1.64 -5.88
C LEU A 38 13.84 1.69 -4.88
N LEU A 39 12.87 0.78 -5.01
CA LEU A 39 11.69 0.71 -4.15
C LEU A 39 12.02 0.52 -2.67
N ASN A 40 13.05 -0.27 -2.34
CA ASN A 40 13.51 -0.43 -0.95
C ASN A 40 14.03 0.89 -0.36
N ARG A 41 14.71 1.72 -1.16
CA ARG A 41 15.11 3.06 -0.72
C ARG A 41 13.90 3.98 -0.52
N LEU A 42 12.92 3.90 -1.42
CA LEU A 42 11.69 4.69 -1.31
C LEU A 42 10.87 4.29 -0.08
N HIS A 43 10.78 3.00 0.22
CA HIS A 43 10.10 2.45 1.40
C HIS A 43 10.78 2.86 2.72
N ALA A 44 12.10 2.99 2.73
CA ALA A 44 12.83 3.43 3.93
C ALA A 44 12.63 4.93 4.26
N SER A 45 12.03 5.69 3.34
CA SER A 45 11.71 7.11 3.52
C SER A 45 10.28 7.27 4.02
N ASP A 46 10.02 8.24 4.90
CA ASP A 46 8.64 8.55 5.30
C ASP A 46 7.87 9.14 4.11
N ARG A 47 6.74 8.52 3.77
CA ARG A 47 5.96 8.84 2.57
C ARG A 47 4.47 8.85 2.85
N PRO A 48 3.68 9.59 2.06
CA PRO A 48 2.23 9.54 2.15
C PRO A 48 1.70 8.10 2.06
N PRO A 49 0.65 7.73 2.80
CA PRO A 49 0.12 6.36 2.82
C PRO A 49 -0.23 5.79 1.44
N ALA A 50 -0.73 6.65 0.53
CA ALA A 50 -1.06 6.26 -0.84
C ALA A 50 0.19 5.84 -1.64
N GLU A 51 1.31 6.58 -1.50
CA GLU A 51 2.58 6.24 -2.12
C GLU A 51 3.21 5.00 -1.49
N ALA A 52 3.19 4.90 -0.15
CA ALA A 52 3.71 3.75 0.56
C ALA A 52 3.04 2.45 0.10
N LYS A 53 1.71 2.45 -0.07
CA LYS A 53 0.97 1.30 -0.63
C LYS A 53 1.43 0.96 -2.06
N ILE A 54 1.60 1.95 -2.92
CA ILE A 54 2.07 1.74 -4.30
C ILE A 54 3.48 1.15 -4.29
N ILE A 55 4.37 1.62 -3.43
CA ILE A 55 5.73 1.09 -3.29
C ILE A 55 5.67 -0.38 -2.88
N GLU A 56 4.90 -0.72 -1.84
CA GLU A 56 4.73 -2.10 -1.39
C GLU A 56 4.14 -3.02 -2.47
N GLN A 57 3.18 -2.51 -3.25
CA GLN A 57 2.59 -3.23 -4.39
C GLN A 57 3.67 -3.60 -5.43
N TYR A 58 4.48 -2.65 -5.87
CA TYR A 58 5.53 -2.93 -6.85
C TYR A 58 6.68 -3.76 -6.26
N ARG A 59 6.98 -3.63 -4.96
CA ARG A 59 7.94 -4.50 -4.26
C ARG A 59 7.45 -5.94 -4.28
N ALA A 60 6.19 -6.19 -3.95
CA ALA A 60 5.59 -7.52 -4.02
C ALA A 60 5.71 -8.12 -5.43
N PHE A 61 5.41 -7.34 -6.47
CA PHE A 61 5.53 -7.81 -7.85
C PHE A 61 6.97 -8.19 -8.22
N CYS A 62 7.95 -7.35 -7.88
CA CYS A 62 9.36 -7.66 -8.13
C CYS A 62 9.82 -8.90 -7.35
N LEU A 63 9.45 -9.01 -6.08
CA LEU A 63 9.82 -10.14 -5.22
C LEU A 63 9.22 -11.46 -5.74
N LEU A 64 7.98 -11.44 -6.24
CA LEU A 64 7.36 -12.61 -6.86
C LEU A 64 8.06 -13.00 -8.16
N ALA A 65 8.41 -12.03 -9.01
CA ALA A 65 9.14 -12.27 -10.25
C ALA A 65 10.54 -12.86 -10.00
N LEU A 66 11.21 -12.41 -8.94
CA LEU A 66 12.52 -12.91 -8.49
C LEU A 66 12.44 -14.22 -7.69
N GLY A 67 11.24 -14.76 -7.43
CA GLY A 67 11.05 -16.00 -6.67
C GLY A 67 11.29 -15.88 -5.16
N ARG A 68 11.34 -14.66 -4.61
CA ARG A 68 11.55 -14.36 -3.18
C ARG A 68 10.25 -14.38 -2.40
N ALA A 69 9.63 -15.56 -2.29
CA ALA A 69 8.27 -15.74 -1.78
C ALA A 69 8.03 -15.16 -0.36
N ALA A 70 8.94 -15.41 0.58
CA ALA A 70 8.74 -14.96 1.97
C ALA A 70 8.75 -13.42 2.12
N ASP A 71 9.55 -12.73 1.31
CA ASP A 71 9.58 -11.27 1.29
C ASP A 71 8.37 -10.71 0.54
N ALA A 72 7.95 -11.39 -0.53
CA ALA A 72 6.74 -11.03 -1.26
C ALA A 72 5.50 -11.10 -0.36
N ASP A 73 5.34 -12.17 0.42
CA ASP A 73 4.24 -12.32 1.38
C ASP A 73 4.13 -11.12 2.31
N LYS A 74 5.25 -10.67 2.89
CA LYS A 74 5.27 -9.49 3.77
C LYS A 74 4.86 -8.21 3.06
N ALA A 75 5.33 -8.00 1.84
CA ALA A 75 4.95 -6.83 1.05
C ALA A 75 3.46 -6.85 0.68
N ILE A 76 2.92 -8.02 0.33
CA ILE A 76 1.49 -8.21 0.07
C ILE A 76 0.66 -7.95 1.34
N GLU A 77 1.10 -8.46 2.50
CA GLU A 77 0.45 -8.22 3.79
C GLU A 77 0.38 -6.72 4.10
N ALA A 78 1.43 -5.95 3.80
CA ALA A 78 1.43 -4.51 3.96
C ALA A 78 0.41 -3.81 3.04
N VAL A 79 0.31 -4.23 1.77
CA VAL A 79 -0.70 -3.71 0.83
C VAL A 79 -2.11 -4.02 1.32
N VAL A 80 -2.39 -5.27 1.69
CA VAL A 80 -3.72 -5.72 2.15
C VAL A 80 -4.10 -5.06 3.48
N THR A 81 -3.14 -4.81 4.36
CA THR A 81 -3.40 -4.08 5.61
C THR A 81 -3.81 -2.63 5.33
N ALA A 82 -3.16 -1.99 4.36
CA ALA A 82 -3.47 -0.62 3.95
C ALA A 82 -4.80 -0.53 3.20
N GLU A 83 -5.09 -1.50 2.32
CA GLU A 83 -6.30 -1.55 1.50
C GLU A 83 -6.81 -3.00 1.41
N PRO A 84 -7.69 -3.43 2.34
CA PRO A 84 -8.18 -4.81 2.39
C PRO A 84 -8.98 -5.26 1.16
N SER A 85 -9.56 -4.32 0.43
CA SER A 85 -10.33 -4.56 -0.81
C SER A 85 -9.43 -4.74 -2.04
N TYR A 86 -8.13 -4.49 -1.89
CA TYR A 86 -7.21 -4.46 -3.02
C TYR A 86 -7.07 -5.84 -3.68
N HIS A 87 -7.27 -5.85 -4.99
CA HIS A 87 -7.00 -6.97 -5.88
C HIS A 87 -6.22 -6.44 -7.10
N PRO A 88 -5.10 -7.08 -7.49
CA PRO A 88 -4.44 -6.76 -8.74
C PRO A 88 -5.40 -6.96 -9.93
N SER A 89 -5.37 -6.05 -10.91
CA SER A 89 -6.17 -6.18 -12.13
C SER A 89 -5.80 -7.44 -12.92
N ASP A 90 -6.81 -8.13 -13.46
CA ASP A 90 -6.65 -9.36 -14.24
C ASP A 90 -5.84 -9.17 -15.52
N SER A 91 -5.87 -7.98 -16.11
CA SER A 91 -5.12 -7.63 -17.32
C SER A 91 -3.65 -7.30 -17.06
N ASP A 92 -3.31 -6.91 -15.83
CA ASP A 92 -2.05 -6.22 -15.54
C ASP A 92 -1.00 -7.14 -14.90
N VAL A 93 -1.42 -8.30 -14.37
CA VAL A 93 -0.52 -9.23 -13.68
C VAL A 93 -0.77 -10.70 -14.05
N SER A 94 0.28 -11.51 -13.93
CA SER A 94 0.20 -12.95 -14.19
C SER A 94 -0.71 -13.68 -13.18
N PRO A 95 -1.27 -14.85 -13.54
CA PRO A 95 -2.08 -15.67 -12.63
C PRO A 95 -1.38 -15.99 -11.31
N ARG A 96 -0.06 -16.17 -11.33
CA ARG A 96 0.75 -16.42 -10.13
C ARG A 96 0.68 -15.25 -9.14
N ILE A 97 0.78 -14.02 -9.63
CA ILE A 97 0.72 -12.82 -8.79
C ILE A 97 -0.68 -12.70 -8.18
N ARG A 98 -1.73 -12.92 -8.97
CA ARG A 98 -3.11 -12.87 -8.47
C ARG A 98 -3.36 -13.87 -7.34
N ASN A 99 -2.92 -15.11 -7.52
CA ASN A 99 -3.08 -16.14 -6.51
C ASN A 99 -2.35 -15.77 -5.22
N ALA A 100 -1.12 -15.27 -5.30
CA ALA A 100 -0.38 -14.83 -4.11
C ALA A 100 -1.13 -13.73 -3.33
N PHE A 101 -1.69 -12.72 -4.02
CA PHE A 101 -2.50 -11.68 -3.37
C PHE A 101 -3.79 -12.26 -2.77
N ALA A 102 -4.48 -13.14 -3.48
CA ALA A 102 -5.72 -13.76 -3.01
C ALA A 102 -5.48 -14.62 -1.75
N ASP A 103 -4.40 -15.39 -1.72
CA ASP A 103 -4.06 -16.28 -0.60
C ASP A 103 -3.70 -15.50 0.67
N VAL A 104 -2.83 -14.49 0.53
CA VAL A 104 -2.48 -13.61 1.65
C VAL A 104 -3.70 -12.85 2.16
N ARG A 105 -4.54 -12.32 1.26
CA ARG A 105 -5.77 -11.60 1.64
C ARG A 105 -6.73 -12.49 2.41
N ARG A 106 -6.97 -13.72 1.94
CA ARG A 106 -7.81 -14.71 2.64
C ARG A 106 -7.29 -14.98 4.07
N ARG A 107 -5.97 -15.05 4.26
CA ARG A 107 -5.34 -15.23 5.58
C ARG A 107 -5.47 -13.99 6.48
N MET A 108 -5.33 -12.80 5.91
CA MET A 108 -5.26 -11.53 6.64
C MET A 108 -6.62 -10.93 7.00
N LEU A 109 -7.64 -11.13 6.16
CA LEU A 109 -8.96 -10.51 6.34
C LEU A 109 -9.57 -10.76 7.73
N PRO A 110 -9.59 -11.99 8.28
CA PRO A 110 -10.12 -12.22 9.62
C PRO A 110 -9.38 -11.42 10.71
N VAL A 111 -8.06 -11.30 10.58
CA VAL A 111 -7.22 -10.56 11.54
C VAL A 111 -7.50 -9.05 11.46
N ILE A 112 -7.58 -8.52 10.24
CA ILE A 112 -7.87 -7.09 9.99
C ILE A 112 -9.27 -6.74 10.53
N VAL A 113 -10.27 -7.58 10.28
CA VAL A 113 -11.64 -7.40 10.80
C VAL A 113 -11.64 -7.33 12.33
N GLN A 114 -10.98 -8.29 13.00
CA GLN A 114 -10.89 -8.31 14.46
C GLN A 114 -10.19 -7.07 15.02
N GLN A 115 -9.07 -6.65 14.41
CA GLN A 115 -8.35 -5.45 14.81
C GLN A 115 -9.20 -4.19 14.66
N LYS A 116 -9.87 -4.01 13.52
CA LYS A 116 -10.75 -2.86 13.27
C LYS A 116 -11.94 -2.83 14.22
N TYR A 117 -12.54 -3.98 14.50
CA TYR A 117 -13.61 -4.09 15.49
C TYR A 117 -13.14 -3.70 16.89
N ALA A 118 -11.98 -4.19 17.33
CA ALA A 118 -11.41 -3.85 18.64
C ALA A 118 -11.13 -2.35 18.76
N GLN A 119 -10.58 -1.72 17.71
CA GLN A 119 -10.34 -0.28 17.66
C GLN A 119 -11.66 0.52 17.72
N ALA A 120 -12.67 0.11 16.95
CA ALA A 120 -13.99 0.76 16.97
C ALA A 120 -14.68 0.63 18.35
N LYS A 121 -14.56 -0.54 18.99
CA LYS A 121 -15.06 -0.79 20.35
C LYS A 121 -14.35 0.10 21.38
N ALA A 122 -13.03 0.24 21.30
CA ALA A 122 -12.28 1.13 22.18
C ALA A 122 -12.70 2.60 21.99
N ALA A 123 -12.88 3.06 20.75
CA ALA A 123 -13.40 4.40 20.47
C ALA A 123 -14.81 4.60 21.04
N TYR A 124 -15.68 3.59 20.91
CA TYR A 124 -17.03 3.60 21.49
C TYR A 124 -17.00 3.72 23.02
N GLU A 125 -16.14 2.94 23.69
CA GLU A 125 -15.95 2.99 25.14
C GLU A 125 -15.44 4.35 25.61
N ARG A 126 -14.60 5.03 24.80
CA ARG A 126 -14.15 6.41 25.02
C ARG A 126 -15.17 7.47 24.63
N LYS A 127 -16.37 7.09 24.17
CA LYS A 127 -17.44 7.98 23.69
C LYS A 127 -17.08 8.79 22.45
N GLU A 128 -16.10 8.33 21.67
CA GLU A 128 -15.70 8.92 20.40
C GLU A 128 -16.61 8.42 19.27
N TRP A 129 -17.88 8.81 19.31
CA TRP A 129 -18.94 8.20 18.50
C TRP A 129 -18.68 8.24 16.99
N ALA A 130 -18.14 9.35 16.48
CA ALA A 130 -17.81 9.48 15.05
C ALA A 130 -16.74 8.48 14.62
N ALA A 131 -15.68 8.31 15.43
CA ALA A 131 -14.61 7.34 15.16
C ALA A 131 -15.12 5.90 15.27
N ALA A 132 -15.93 5.61 16.29
CA ALA A 132 -16.54 4.29 16.47
C ALA A 132 -17.46 3.92 15.29
N ALA A 133 -18.35 4.81 14.89
CA ALA A 133 -19.28 4.59 13.77
C ALA A 133 -18.53 4.35 12.45
N SER A 134 -17.48 5.14 12.17
CA SER A 134 -16.62 4.93 11.00
C SER A 134 -15.94 3.57 11.06
N GLY A 135 -15.35 3.20 12.21
CA GLY A 135 -14.67 1.91 12.39
C GLY A 135 -15.61 0.72 12.21
N PHE A 136 -16.81 0.75 12.81
CA PHE A 136 -17.80 -0.32 12.63
C PHE A 136 -18.30 -0.42 11.19
N SER A 137 -18.49 0.71 10.50
CA SER A 137 -18.87 0.72 9.08
C SER A 137 -17.80 0.03 8.21
N GLN A 138 -16.52 0.30 8.48
CA GLN A 138 -15.42 -0.37 7.79
C GLN A 138 -15.38 -1.88 8.06
N VAL A 139 -15.68 -2.32 9.29
CA VAL A 139 -15.79 -3.75 9.63
C VAL A 139 -16.87 -4.41 8.77
N LEU A 140 -18.05 -3.80 8.67
CA LEU A 140 -19.15 -4.35 7.88
C LEU A 140 -18.79 -4.45 6.39
N VAL A 141 -18.15 -3.41 5.83
CA VAL A 141 -17.67 -3.43 4.43
C VAL A 141 -16.64 -4.55 4.22
N THR A 142 -15.69 -4.71 5.15
CA THR A 142 -14.59 -5.68 5.00
C THR A 142 -15.08 -7.14 5.14
N ILE A 143 -16.17 -7.39 5.88
CA ILE A 143 -16.78 -8.73 6.00
C ILE A 143 -17.60 -9.09 4.76
N ALA A 144 -18.13 -8.10 4.05
CA ALA A 144 -19.00 -8.30 2.89
C ALA A 144 -18.23 -8.49 1.56
N ASP A 145 -16.90 -8.28 1.57
CA ASP A 145 -15.98 -8.45 0.44
C ASP A 145 -15.47 -9.90 0.30
#